data_AF-A0A183HWD3-F1
#
_entry.id   AF-A0A183HWD3-F1
#
_cell.length_a   1.000
_cell.length_b   1.000
_cell.length_c   1.000
_cell.angle_alpha   90.00
_cell.angle_beta   90.00
_cell.angle_gamma   90.00
#
_symmetry.space_group_name_H-M   'P 1'
#
loop_
_entity.id
_entity.type
_entity.pdbx_description
1 polymer ?
#
loop_
_entity_poly.entity_id
_entity_poly.type
_entity_poly.pdbx_seq_one_letter_code
_entity_poly.pdbx_strand_id
1 'polypeptide(L)'
;MHGLEQQTLESFNLLRKRQTPFVIALNKIDRLYDYESNPRKDIYLHLKSQPINTQLQFKELKDKVVLQFAEQMKLEHCKVLPKQQEYEYSYENHEMILIHIHMPFFFKGVNVVMANENPDLNEYISMVPTSAFLGDGIGNIMAHIVNESQNRLAEKLAYCEELDCTVMEVREILKIFSSPCF
;
A
#
# COMPACT_ATOMS: atom_id res chain seq x y z
N MET A 1 8.66 4.06 -13.90
CA MET A 1 7.47 3.36 -13.37
C MET A 1 6.25 4.22 -13.66
N HIS A 2 5.13 3.61 -14.04
CA HIS A 2 3.87 4.34 -14.23
C HIS A 2 3.28 4.64 -12.84
N GLY A 3 2.69 5.82 -12.66
CA GLY A 3 2.03 6.20 -11.40
C GLY A 3 0.70 5.48 -11.21
N LEU A 4 -0.22 6.07 -10.44
CA LEU A 4 -1.58 5.56 -10.33
C LEU A 4 -2.33 5.65 -11.66
N GLU A 5 -2.83 4.51 -12.12
CA GLU A 5 -3.69 4.38 -13.28
C GLU A 5 -5.16 4.52 -12.86
N GLN A 6 -6.03 4.87 -13.80
CA GLN A 6 -7.47 5.05 -13.53
C GLN A 6 -8.13 3.77 -12.99
N GLN A 7 -7.72 2.60 -13.48
CA GLN A 7 -8.21 1.30 -13.00
C GLN A 7 -7.87 1.06 -11.52
N THR A 8 -6.71 1.54 -11.07
CA THR A 8 -6.30 1.46 -9.67
C THR A 8 -7.21 2.32 -8.79
N LEU A 9 -7.62 3.49 -9.27
CA LEU A 9 -8.55 4.37 -8.56
C LEU A 9 -9.96 3.78 -8.46
N GLU A 10 -10.45 3.19 -9.54
CA GLU A 10 -11.76 2.50 -9.53
C GLU A 10 -11.78 1.35 -8.52
N SER A 11 -10.73 0.52 -8.54
CA SER A 11 -10.56 -0.58 -7.59
C SER A 11 -10.47 -0.07 -6.14
N PHE A 12 -9.68 0.99 -5.94
CA PHE A 12 -9.54 1.63 -4.64
C PHE A 12 -10.90 2.12 -4.10
N ASN A 13 -11.66 2.84 -4.92
CA ASN A 13 -12.97 3.37 -4.52
C ASN A 13 -13.97 2.25 -4.22
N LEU A 14 -13.93 1.15 -4.98
CA LEU A 14 -14.74 -0.03 -4.72
C LEU A 14 -14.43 -0.67 -3.36
N LEU A 15 -13.14 -0.83 -3.04
CA LEU A 15 -12.68 -1.41 -1.76
C LEU A 15 -13.10 -0.54 -0.58
N ARG A 16 -12.95 0.78 -0.69
CA ARG A 16 -13.37 1.73 0.35
C ARG A 16 -14.88 1.74 0.54
N LYS A 17 -15.66 1.74 -0.54
CA LYS A 17 -17.13 1.68 -0.50
C LYS A 17 -17.64 0.43 0.22
N ARG A 18 -16.94 -0.70 0.06
CA ARG A 18 -17.25 -1.98 0.73
C ARG A 18 -16.57 -2.16 2.08
N GLN A 19 -15.84 -1.15 2.57
CA GLN A 19 -15.05 -1.22 3.81
C GLN A 19 -14.19 -2.50 3.91
N THR A 20 -13.68 -2.95 2.77
CA THR A 20 -12.91 -4.17 2.68
C THR A 20 -11.47 -3.85 3.09
N PRO A 21 -10.85 -4.58 4.04
CA PRO A 21 -9.42 -4.41 4.33
C PRO A 21 -8.58 -4.77 3.11
N PHE A 22 -7.55 -3.96 2.82
CA PHE A 22 -6.62 -4.22 1.72
C PHE A 22 -5.23 -3.66 2.03
N VAL A 23 -4.24 -4.16 1.29
CA VAL A 23 -2.84 -3.73 1.31
C VAL A 23 -2.41 -3.34 -0.10
N ILE A 24 -1.55 -2.33 -0.22
CA ILE A 24 -1.06 -1.84 -1.52
C ILE A 24 0.33 -2.45 -1.78
N ALA A 25 0.45 -3.18 -2.88
CA ALA A 25 1.74 -3.68 -3.35
C ALA A 25 2.40 -2.64 -4.28
N LEU A 26 3.54 -2.07 -3.85
CA LEU A 26 4.40 -1.25 -4.71
C LEU A 26 5.28 -2.16 -5.56
N ASN A 27 4.70 -2.69 -6.64
CA ASN A 27 5.33 -3.70 -7.48
C ASN A 27 6.41 -3.11 -8.41
N LYS A 28 7.28 -3.99 -8.95
CA LYS A 28 8.34 -3.72 -9.92
C LYS A 28 9.57 -3.01 -9.36
N ILE A 29 9.88 -3.18 -8.07
CA ILE A 29 11.09 -2.59 -7.46
C ILE A 29 12.39 -3.08 -8.14
N ASP A 30 12.35 -4.24 -8.80
CA ASP A 30 13.43 -4.76 -9.65
C ASP A 30 13.85 -3.82 -10.78
N ARG A 31 13.04 -2.82 -11.12
CA ARG A 31 13.35 -1.82 -12.15
C ARG A 31 14.06 -0.58 -11.62
N LEU A 32 14.32 -0.50 -10.32
CA LEU A 32 15.14 0.56 -9.77
C LEU A 32 16.57 0.40 -10.30
N TYR A 33 17.24 1.53 -10.50
CA TYR A 33 18.61 1.53 -10.99
C TYR A 33 19.53 0.87 -9.95
N ASP A 34 20.41 -0.02 -10.42
CA ASP A 34 21.32 -0.84 -9.59
C ASP A 34 20.64 -1.63 -8.47
N TYR A 35 19.37 -2.03 -8.66
CA TYR A 35 18.69 -2.88 -7.69
C TYR A 35 19.26 -4.29 -7.66
N GLU A 36 19.70 -4.73 -6.48
CA GLU A 36 20.11 -6.11 -6.24
C GLU A 36 19.00 -6.89 -5.55
N SER A 37 18.57 -8.03 -6.10
CA SER A 37 17.52 -8.85 -5.52
C SER A 37 18.03 -9.78 -4.42
N ASN A 38 17.22 -9.94 -3.36
CA ASN A 38 17.42 -10.97 -2.35
C ASN A 38 16.07 -11.40 -1.76
N PRO A 39 15.40 -12.41 -2.37
CA PRO A 39 14.06 -12.83 -1.96
C PRO A 39 13.98 -13.45 -0.57
N ARG A 40 15.12 -13.83 0.02
CA ARG A 40 15.19 -14.43 1.37
C ARG A 40 15.23 -13.40 2.49
N LYS A 41 15.46 -12.12 2.15
CA LYS A 41 15.60 -11.05 3.13
C LYS A 41 14.30 -10.26 3.25
N ASP A 42 14.02 -9.77 4.45
CA ASP A 42 12.95 -8.81 4.68
C ASP A 42 13.12 -7.58 3.78
N ILE A 43 12.06 -7.17 3.08
CA ILE A 43 12.17 -6.12 2.08
C ILE A 43 12.56 -4.75 2.65
N TYR A 44 12.13 -4.43 3.88
CA TYR A 44 12.42 -3.15 4.51
C TYR A 44 13.90 -3.07 4.90
N LEU A 45 14.45 -4.16 5.43
CA LEU A 45 15.88 -4.27 5.70
C LEU A 45 16.71 -4.34 4.42
N HIS A 46 16.18 -5.00 3.38
CA HIS A 46 16.87 -5.14 2.10
C HIS A 46 16.98 -3.81 1.36
N LEU A 47 15.91 -3.01 1.32
CA LEU A 47 15.93 -1.67 0.74
C LEU A 47 16.95 -0.76 1.44
N LYS A 48 17.10 -0.85 2.76
CA LYS A 48 18.12 -0.10 3.51
C LYS A 48 19.55 -0.50 3.17
N SER A 49 19.77 -1.74 2.71
CA SER A 49 21.10 -2.22 2.28
C SER A 49 21.42 -1.94 0.81
N GLN A 50 20.47 -1.45 0.02
CA GLN A 50 20.70 -1.10 -1.38
C GLN A 50 21.65 0.10 -1.52
N PRO A 51 22.24 0.33 -2.70
CA PRO A 51 23.01 1.55 -2.97
C PRO A 51 22.19 2.83 -2.70
N ILE A 52 22.87 3.92 -2.31
CA ILE A 52 22.21 5.20 -1.95
C ILE A 52 21.32 5.74 -3.08
N ASN A 53 21.75 5.56 -4.33
CA ASN A 53 21.02 6.00 -5.51
C ASN A 53 19.68 5.27 -5.63
N THR A 54 19.69 3.95 -5.44
CA THR A 54 18.50 3.09 -5.46
C THR A 54 17.55 3.45 -4.33
N GLN A 55 18.07 3.71 -3.13
CA GLN A 55 17.27 4.14 -1.98
C GLN A 55 16.59 5.49 -2.23
N LEU A 56 17.32 6.46 -2.77
CA LEU A 56 16.79 7.79 -3.08
C LEU A 56 15.72 7.70 -4.17
N GLN A 57 15.98 6.97 -5.24
CA GLN A 57 15.02 6.76 -6.31
C GLN A 57 13.74 6.08 -5.79
N PHE A 58 13.88 5.06 -4.95
CA PHE A 58 12.72 4.42 -4.32
C PHE A 58 11.92 5.40 -3.46
N LYS A 59 12.60 6.22 -2.66
CA LYS A 59 11.98 7.24 -1.81
C LYS A 59 11.19 8.26 -2.64
N GLU A 60 11.79 8.78 -3.71
CA GLU A 60 11.13 9.72 -4.63
C GLU A 60 9.87 9.11 -5.28
N LEU A 61 9.96 7.86 -5.76
CA LEU A 61 8.83 7.17 -6.36
C LEU A 61 7.72 6.87 -5.33
N LYS A 62 8.10 6.45 -4.13
CA LYS A 62 7.16 6.26 -3.01
C LYS A 62 6.43 7.55 -2.67
N ASP A 63 7.17 8.65 -2.50
CA ASP A 63 6.59 9.94 -2.13
C ASP A 63 5.67 10.48 -3.23
N LYS A 64 6.02 10.26 -4.50
CA LYS A 64 5.14 10.56 -5.64
C LYS A 64 3.84 9.75 -5.57
N VAL A 65 3.89 8.46 -5.29
CA VAL A 65 2.69 7.62 -5.18
C VAL A 65 1.81 8.07 -4.01
N VAL A 66 2.40 8.36 -2.85
CA VAL A 66 1.68 8.88 -1.68
C VAL A 66 1.01 10.21 -2.00
N LEU A 67 1.70 11.10 -2.72
CA LEU A 67 1.12 12.37 -3.17
C LEU A 67 -0.07 12.15 -4.10
N GLN A 68 0.04 11.24 -5.08
CA GLN A 68 -1.05 10.92 -5.99
C GLN A 68 -2.28 10.36 -5.26
N PHE A 69 -2.09 9.47 -4.28
CA PHE A 69 -3.19 9.04 -3.42
C PHE A 69 -3.80 10.22 -2.64
N ALA A 70 -2.96 11.06 -2.05
CA ALA A 70 -3.38 12.24 -1.28
C ALA A 70 -4.22 13.24 -2.10
N GLU A 71 -3.91 13.41 -3.39
CA GLU A 71 -4.67 14.26 -4.31
C GLU A 71 -6.04 13.67 -4.64
N GLN A 72 -6.08 12.39 -4.96
CA GLN A 72 -7.29 11.72 -5.43
C GLN A 72 -8.39 11.66 -4.36
N MET A 73 -8.03 11.58 -3.07
CA MET A 73 -9.03 11.48 -2.00
C MET A 73 -9.48 12.81 -1.40
N LYS A 74 -8.84 13.93 -1.74
CA LYS A 74 -9.33 15.27 -1.36
C LYS A 74 -10.63 15.64 -2.05
N LEU A 75 -10.99 14.96 -3.13
CA LEU A 75 -12.15 15.27 -3.96
C LEU A 75 -13.47 14.66 -3.45
N GLU A 76 -13.47 13.79 -2.43
CA GLU A 76 -14.67 13.06 -1.96
C GLU A 76 -15.04 13.31 -0.47
N HIS A 77 -15.12 14.57 -0.02
CA HIS A 77 -15.44 14.98 1.37
C HIS A 77 -14.31 14.82 2.40
N CYS A 78 -13.33 15.71 2.38
CA CYS A 78 -12.56 16.03 3.59
C CYS A 78 -13.33 17.07 4.42
N LYS A 79 -13.64 16.76 5.69
CA LYS A 79 -13.84 17.83 6.68
C LYS A 79 -12.52 18.60 6.74
N VAL A 80 -12.50 19.80 6.18
CA VAL A 80 -11.35 20.69 6.28
C VAL A 80 -11.18 21.06 7.75
N LEU A 81 -10.17 20.50 8.42
CA LEU A 81 -9.74 21.03 9.71
C LEU A 81 -9.19 22.45 9.48
N PRO A 82 -9.55 23.42 10.33
CA PRO A 82 -9.30 24.83 10.05
C PRO A 82 -7.79 25.15 10.08
N LYS A 83 -7.35 25.98 9.12
CA LYS A 83 -6.02 26.59 9.08
C LYS A 83 -5.83 27.56 10.24
N GLN A 84 -4.78 27.39 11.06
CA GLN A 84 -4.05 28.43 11.83
C GLN A 84 -2.62 27.84 12.06
N GLN A 85 -1.46 28.48 11.88
CA GLN A 85 -1.04 29.89 12.03
C GLN A 85 0.32 30.17 11.31
N GLU A 86 0.76 31.43 11.37
CA GLU A 86 1.71 32.18 10.52
C GLU A 86 3.22 31.86 10.59
N TYR A 87 3.93 32.36 9.57
CA TYR A 87 5.37 32.27 9.32
C TYR A 87 6.14 33.40 10.04
N GLU A 88 7.32 33.11 10.60
CA GLU A 88 8.26 34.14 11.06
C GLU A 88 9.66 33.85 10.53
N TYR A 89 10.27 34.84 9.87
CA TYR A 89 11.64 34.78 9.36
C TYR A 89 12.52 35.63 10.26
N SER A 90 13.58 35.06 10.84
CA SER A 90 14.63 35.82 11.52
C SER A 90 15.97 35.66 10.82
N TYR A 91 16.71 36.76 10.72
CA TYR A 91 18.06 36.80 10.17
C TYR A 91 19.03 37.13 11.31
N GLU A 92 19.91 36.20 11.64
CA GLU A 92 21.13 36.52 12.40
C GLU A 92 22.35 35.92 11.70
N ASN A 93 23.37 36.76 11.50
CA ASN A 93 24.76 36.37 11.17
C ASN A 93 25.05 35.69 9.83
N HIS A 94 24.42 36.11 8.72
CA HIS A 94 24.84 35.79 7.34
C HIS A 94 25.00 34.29 6.99
N GLU A 95 24.57 33.38 7.86
CA GLU A 95 24.35 31.99 7.53
C GLU A 95 22.86 31.75 7.37
N MET A 96 22.47 31.23 6.20
CA MET A 96 21.12 30.77 5.95
C MET A 96 20.92 29.50 6.78
N ILE A 97 20.49 29.66 8.03
CA ILE A 97 20.09 28.54 8.87
C ILE A 97 18.82 27.98 8.24
N LEU A 98 18.99 26.92 7.45
CA LEU A 98 17.91 26.04 7.00
C LEU A 98 17.35 25.39 8.27
N ILE A 99 16.49 26.11 8.98
CA ILE A 99 15.55 25.50 9.91
C ILE A 99 14.87 24.44 9.06
N HIS A 100 15.10 23.17 9.40
CA HIS A 100 14.53 22.03 8.72
C HIS A 100 13.01 22.21 8.81
N ILE A 101 12.43 22.82 7.77
CA ILE A 101 10.99 23.02 7.67
C ILE A 101 10.44 21.61 7.58
N HIS A 102 10.03 21.09 8.73
CA HIS A 102 9.19 19.95 8.86
C HIS A 102 7.85 20.40 8.25
N MET A 103 7.78 20.42 6.91
CA MET A 103 6.57 20.67 6.14
C MET A 103 5.52 19.73 6.74
N PRO A 104 4.59 20.27 7.53
CA PRO A 104 3.89 19.45 8.49
C PRO A 104 3.03 18.49 7.69
N PHE A 105 3.03 17.26 8.15
CA PHE A 105 2.31 16.08 7.66
C PHE A 105 0.79 16.28 7.42
N PHE A 106 0.27 17.51 7.58
CA PHE A 106 -1.14 17.86 7.66
C PHE A 106 -1.85 17.98 6.30
N PHE A 107 -1.12 17.96 5.18
CA PHE A 107 -1.71 18.01 3.83
C PHE A 107 -1.86 16.64 3.16
N LYS A 108 -1.68 15.54 3.90
CA LYS A 108 -1.91 14.18 3.39
C LYS A 108 -3.37 13.80 3.59
N GLY A 109 -4.19 14.07 2.57
CA GLY A 109 -5.60 13.66 2.51
C GLY A 109 -5.81 12.15 2.43
N VAL A 110 -4.77 11.33 2.65
CA VAL A 110 -4.81 9.87 2.71
C VAL A 110 -3.73 9.35 3.64
N ASN A 111 -4.15 8.46 4.52
CA ASN A 111 -3.33 7.74 5.49
C ASN A 111 -2.61 6.55 4.84
N VAL A 112 -1.83 6.74 3.77
CA VAL A 112 -1.00 5.64 3.24
C VAL A 112 0.38 5.67 3.87
N VAL A 113 0.83 4.54 4.42
CA VAL A 113 2.11 4.39 5.12
C VAL A 113 2.76 3.06 4.75
N MET A 114 4.06 2.93 4.95
CA MET A 114 4.74 1.64 4.79
C MET A 114 4.26 0.67 5.86
N ALA A 115 4.06 -0.61 5.52
CA ALA A 115 3.45 -1.56 6.46
C ALA A 115 4.27 -1.78 7.75
N ASN A 116 5.60 -1.65 7.69
CA ASN A 116 6.49 -1.74 8.85
C ASN A 116 6.47 -0.49 9.76
N GLU A 117 5.89 0.61 9.29
CA GLU A 117 5.82 1.90 9.99
C GLU A 117 4.38 2.25 10.37
N ASN A 118 3.43 1.35 10.10
CA ASN A 118 2.02 1.61 10.32
C ASN A 118 1.63 1.49 11.81
N PRO A 119 1.19 2.57 12.48
CA PRO A 119 0.73 2.49 13.87
C PRO A 119 -0.68 1.91 14.02
N ASP A 120 -1.57 2.10 13.02
CA ASP A 120 -2.96 1.65 13.05
C ASP A 120 -3.49 1.28 11.66
N LEU A 121 -3.88 0.02 11.50
CA LEU A 121 -4.39 -0.57 10.26
C LEU A 121 -5.84 -0.18 9.93
N ASN A 122 -6.58 0.37 10.89
CA ASN A 122 -7.93 0.89 10.66
C ASN A 122 -7.89 2.30 10.09
N GLU A 123 -6.91 3.09 10.52
CA GLU A 123 -6.74 4.47 10.09
C GLU A 123 -5.86 4.58 8.84
N TYR A 124 -4.80 3.75 8.73
CA TYR A 124 -3.82 3.83 7.66
C TYR A 124 -3.78 2.58 6.78
N ILE A 125 -3.69 2.82 5.47
CA ILE A 125 -3.49 1.79 4.45
C ILE A 125 -1.99 1.48 4.33
N SER A 126 -1.67 0.20 4.42
CA SER A 126 -0.29 -0.28 4.38
C SER A 126 0.21 -0.47 2.94
N MET A 127 1.45 -0.05 2.69
CA MET A 127 2.20 -0.31 1.46
C MET A 127 3.34 -1.30 1.69
N VAL A 128 3.51 -2.22 0.75
CA VAL A 128 4.61 -3.20 0.75
C VAL A 128 5.36 -3.14 -0.60
N PRO A 129 6.67 -2.86 -0.60
CA PRO A 129 7.49 -2.92 -1.81
C PRO A 129 7.62 -4.36 -2.27
N THR A 130 7.45 -4.60 -3.58
CA THR A 130 7.52 -5.95 -4.13
C THR A 130 8.16 -6.01 -5.50
N SER A 131 8.81 -7.14 -5.77
CA SER A 131 9.09 -7.61 -7.12
C SER A 131 8.35 -8.92 -7.33
N ALA A 132 7.25 -8.89 -8.08
CA ALA A 132 6.57 -10.11 -8.46
C ALA A 132 7.42 -11.03 -9.37
N PHE A 133 8.42 -10.47 -10.05
CA PHE A 133 9.30 -11.21 -10.95
C PHE A 133 10.43 -11.93 -10.20
N LEU A 134 11.12 -11.23 -9.30
CA LEU A 134 12.27 -11.77 -8.57
C LEU A 134 11.87 -12.41 -7.23
N GLY A 135 10.69 -12.06 -6.70
CA GLY A 135 10.15 -12.62 -5.46
C GLY A 135 10.38 -11.76 -4.21
N ASP A 136 11.12 -10.65 -4.33
CA ASP A 136 11.36 -9.71 -3.23
C ASP A 136 10.03 -9.16 -2.67
N GLY A 137 9.90 -9.15 -1.34
CA GLY A 137 8.72 -8.61 -0.65
C GLY A 137 7.44 -9.46 -0.72
N ILE A 138 7.41 -10.57 -1.48
CA ILE A 138 6.25 -11.47 -1.50
C ILE A 138 6.02 -12.06 -0.09
N GLY A 139 7.09 -12.47 0.59
CA GLY A 139 7.01 -12.94 1.98
C GLY A 139 6.43 -11.90 2.92
N ASN A 140 6.74 -10.61 2.71
CA ASN A 140 6.21 -9.50 3.50
C ASN A 140 4.70 -9.30 3.28
N ILE A 141 4.24 -9.34 2.02
CA ILE A 141 2.79 -9.28 1.73
C ILE A 141 2.07 -10.47 2.36
N MET A 142 2.61 -11.69 2.19
CA MET A 142 2.03 -12.90 2.76
C MET A 142 1.93 -12.81 4.28
N ALA A 143 3.01 -12.40 4.95
CA ALA A 143 3.02 -12.21 6.40
C ALA A 143 1.98 -11.17 6.84
N HIS A 144 1.86 -10.06 6.10
CA HIS A 144 0.86 -9.04 6.38
C HIS A 144 -0.57 -9.59 6.23
N ILE A 145 -0.88 -10.28 5.14
CA ILE A 145 -2.20 -10.88 4.91
C ILE A 145 -2.55 -11.90 5.99
N VAL A 146 -1.61 -12.78 6.35
CA VAL A 146 -1.81 -13.78 7.41
C VAL A 146 -2.09 -13.10 8.74
N ASN A 147 -1.31 -12.08 9.09
CA ASN A 147 -1.51 -11.31 10.32
C ASN A 147 -2.89 -10.63 10.36
N GLU A 148 -3.30 -9.97 9.28
CA GLU A 148 -4.62 -9.32 9.20
C GLU A 148 -5.75 -10.35 9.26
N SER A 149 -5.59 -11.48 8.58
CA SER A 149 -6.59 -12.54 8.55
C SER A 149 -6.77 -13.16 9.94
N GLN A 150 -5.68 -13.44 10.64
CA GLN A 150 -5.71 -14.05 11.97
C GLN A 150 -6.20 -13.10 13.07
N ASN A 151 -5.99 -11.79 12.95
CA ASN A 151 -6.38 -10.84 13.99
C ASN A 151 -7.75 -10.20 13.70
N ARG A 152 -7.98 -9.70 12.48
CA ARG A 152 -9.16 -8.90 12.13
C ARG A 152 -10.29 -9.72 11.51
N LEU A 153 -9.96 -10.86 10.89
CA LEU A 153 -10.93 -11.71 10.19
C LEU A 153 -11.17 -13.06 10.87
N ALA A 154 -10.59 -13.29 12.06
CA ALA A 154 -10.67 -14.58 12.76
C ALA A 154 -12.11 -15.09 12.91
N GLU A 155 -13.01 -14.23 13.37
CA GLU A 155 -14.43 -14.57 13.55
C GLU A 155 -15.13 -14.88 12.21
N LYS A 156 -14.78 -14.14 11.15
CA LYS A 156 -15.34 -14.34 9.80
C LYS A 156 -14.79 -15.59 9.11
N LEU A 157 -13.62 -16.06 9.53
CA LEU A 157 -12.95 -17.25 9.02
C LEU A 157 -13.19 -18.49 9.89
N ALA A 158 -13.88 -18.33 11.03
CA ALA A 158 -14.18 -19.42 11.93
C ALA A 158 -15.10 -20.45 11.25
N TYR A 159 -14.93 -21.71 11.62
CA TYR A 159 -15.79 -22.77 11.13
C TYR A 159 -17.25 -22.50 11.53
N CYS A 160 -18.15 -22.66 10.56
CA CYS A 160 -19.59 -22.59 10.74
C CYS A 160 -20.21 -23.88 10.18
N GLU A 161 -21.21 -24.42 10.87
CA GLU A 161 -21.96 -25.60 10.39
C GLU A 161 -22.95 -25.25 9.27
N GLU A 162 -23.38 -23.99 9.19
CA GLU A 162 -24.30 -23.51 8.15
C GLU A 162 -23.55 -23.29 6.83
N LEU A 163 -24.16 -23.74 5.73
CA LEU A 163 -23.63 -23.52 4.40
C LEU A 163 -23.89 -22.08 3.95
N ASP A 164 -22.83 -21.28 3.89
CA ASP A 164 -22.81 -20.01 3.18
C ASP A 164 -22.11 -20.20 1.82
N CYS A 165 -22.83 -20.02 0.72
CA CYS A 165 -22.29 -20.19 -0.62
C CYS A 165 -22.72 -19.07 -1.56
N THR A 166 -21.77 -18.60 -2.37
CA THR A 166 -22.00 -17.57 -3.39
C THR A 166 -21.55 -18.10 -4.75
N VAL A 167 -22.40 -17.98 -5.77
CA VAL A 167 -22.04 -18.30 -7.16
C VAL A 167 -21.05 -17.27 -7.68
N MET A 168 -19.80 -17.67 -7.91
CA MET A 168 -18.75 -16.77 -8.41
C MET A 168 -18.78 -16.64 -9.95
N GLU A 169 -19.05 -17.73 -10.66
CA GLU A 169 -18.99 -17.76 -12.12
C GLU A 169 -19.92 -18.82 -12.70
N VAL A 170 -20.55 -18.53 -13.86
CA VAL A 170 -21.35 -19.48 -14.63
C VAL A 170 -20.64 -19.73 -15.96
N ARG A 171 -20.10 -20.93 -16.13
CA ARG A 171 -19.45 -21.37 -17.38
C ARG A 171 -20.14 -22.59 -17.96
N GLU A 172 -20.22 -22.61 -19.28
CA GLU A 172 -20.53 -23.85 -20.00
C GLU A 172 -19.27 -24.72 -20.04
N ILE A 173 -19.35 -25.92 -19.48
CA ILE A 173 -18.26 -26.88 -19.49
C ILE A 173 -18.72 -28.04 -20.38
N LEU A 174 -17.93 -28.38 -21.40
CA LEU A 174 -18.12 -29.59 -22.20
C LEU A 174 -18.17 -30.79 -21.24
N LYS A 175 -19.29 -31.53 -21.26
CA LYS A 175 -19.65 -32.64 -20.37
C LYS A 175 -18.46 -33.25 -19.63
N ILE A 176 -18.38 -32.98 -18.32
CA ILE A 176 -17.52 -33.73 -17.41
C ILE A 176 -18.15 -35.13 -17.29
N PHE A 177 -17.65 -36.06 -18.11
CA PHE A 177 -17.93 -37.50 -18.15
C PHE A 177 -19.34 -37.95 -17.74
N SER A 178 -20.15 -38.29 -18.74
CA SER A 178 -21.15 -39.34 -18.59
C SER A 178 -20.44 -40.67 -18.32
N SER A 179 -20.20 -41.02 -17.06
CA SER A 179 -19.94 -42.41 -16.70
C SER A 179 -21.20 -43.21 -16.99
N PRO A 180 -21.14 -44.33 -17.73
CA PRO A 180 -22.30 -45.22 -17.82
C PRO A 180 -22.52 -45.81 -16.43
N CYS A 181 -23.68 -45.54 -15.83
CA CYS A 181 -24.14 -46.31 -14.68
C CYS A 181 -24.18 -47.79 -15.11
N PHE A 182 -23.37 -48.62 -14.46
CA PHE A 182 -23.50 -50.08 -14.52
C PHE A 182 -24.74 -50.53 -13.75
#